data_AF-A0ABC8ESF1-F1
#
_entry.id   AF-A0ABC8ESF1-F1
#
_cell.length_a   1.000
_cell.length_b   1.000
_cell.length_c   1.000
_cell.angle_alpha   90.00
_cell.angle_beta   90.00
_cell.angle_gamma   90.00
#
_symmetry.space_group_name_H-M   'P 1'
#
loop_
_entity.id
_entity.type
_entity.pdbx_description
1 polymer ?
#
loop_
_entity_poly.entity_id
_entity_poly.type
_entity_poly.pdbx_seq_one_letter_code
_entity_poly.pdbx_strand_id
1 'polypeptide(L)'
;MVIEICEALIAEAIPDLTWRCSARIDTIDDALIELMAKAGCVGMFFGIETGSPKLQKEINKNLNLDQVVPKIKHVKESGIKVTASFITGFPTETKENLRQTMNMMLDLACLDDTKPQITTLAPLPETALHKEFRDRLKLDDFFSGMSFQGQHFDQEDYDLIAKHPEIFPEFYGIPTAHLERAFLNELVKFLMVTTRKLRLLTLFLHQHAGGFLELFHKWIEWRKDKDIDIDVFTEEGVNYYFTIDFPKHFFEFITCLYSGPEKPYPEVLQTLLNYEKAKYNFISDMAGVLDKQDQPDPDWLLTHQSVPKVKKDVHIEKLPANYESIGLKLKNKLPLDDITPHEVYVAYDMKENDEIDITQLPELASRLITLCDGKSSISEITQGFSEYMNKSGADLNGVPADTICLVGLDSLHDQGLLVL
;
A
#
# COMPACT_ATOMS: atom_id res chain seq x y z
N MET A 1 -35.29 -3.86 9.14
CA MET A 1 -34.85 -2.92 8.10
C MET A 1 -33.68 -3.42 7.26
N VAL A 2 -32.43 -3.51 7.75
CA VAL A 2 -31.30 -3.96 6.88
C VAL A 2 -31.47 -5.41 6.40
N ILE A 3 -31.88 -6.31 7.30
CA ILE A 3 -32.18 -7.71 6.98
C ILE A 3 -33.25 -7.80 5.88
N GLU A 4 -34.39 -7.14 6.06
CA GLU A 4 -35.50 -7.12 5.09
C GLU A 4 -35.07 -6.57 3.72
N ILE A 5 -34.23 -5.53 3.69
CA ILE A 5 -33.67 -5.01 2.44
C ILE A 5 -32.80 -6.08 1.77
N CYS A 6 -31.92 -6.73 2.52
CA CYS A 6 -31.05 -7.78 1.96
C CYS A 6 -31.87 -8.97 1.42
N GLU A 7 -32.88 -9.42 2.18
CA GLU A 7 -33.78 -10.49 1.76
C GLU A 7 -34.55 -10.12 0.49
N ALA A 8 -35.03 -8.88 0.39
CA ALA A 8 -35.70 -8.38 -0.81
C ALA A 8 -34.75 -8.33 -2.01
N LEU A 9 -33.53 -7.79 -1.84
CA LEU A 9 -32.52 -7.74 -2.91
C LEU A 9 -32.16 -9.14 -3.44
N ILE A 10 -32.03 -10.11 -2.54
CA ILE A 10 -31.78 -11.51 -2.90
C ILE A 10 -32.98 -12.09 -3.64
N ALA A 11 -34.21 -11.83 -3.18
CA ALA A 11 -35.44 -12.35 -3.78
C ALA A 11 -35.70 -11.78 -5.19
N GLU A 12 -35.43 -10.50 -5.40
CA GLU A 12 -35.56 -9.83 -6.71
C GLU A 12 -34.48 -10.29 -7.70
N ALA A 13 -33.35 -10.83 -7.22
CA ALA A 13 -32.25 -11.36 -8.02
C ALA A 13 -31.76 -10.40 -9.12
N ILE A 14 -31.60 -9.12 -8.76
CA ILE A 14 -31.20 -8.06 -9.71
C ILE A 14 -29.77 -8.33 -10.20
N PRO A 15 -29.57 -8.62 -11.51
CA PRO A 15 -28.25 -8.92 -12.05
C PRO A 15 -27.26 -7.76 -11.84
N ASP A 16 -26.03 -8.10 -11.46
CA ASP A 16 -24.89 -7.19 -11.31
C ASP A 16 -25.07 -6.04 -10.29
N LEU A 17 -26.15 -6.06 -9.49
CA LEU A 17 -26.36 -5.06 -8.45
C LEU A 17 -25.34 -5.23 -7.32
N THR A 18 -24.52 -4.20 -7.11
CA THR A 18 -23.61 -4.12 -5.98
C THR A 18 -23.81 -2.82 -5.23
N TRP A 19 -23.57 -2.84 -3.92
CA TRP A 19 -23.74 -1.67 -3.06
C TRP A 19 -22.67 -1.60 -1.97
N ARG A 20 -22.56 -0.41 -1.37
CA ARG A 20 -21.64 -0.10 -0.28
C ARG A 20 -22.38 0.65 0.82
N CYS A 21 -21.92 0.53 2.06
CA CYS A 21 -22.54 1.25 3.18
C CYS A 21 -21.51 1.69 4.23
N SER A 22 -21.95 2.59 5.11
CA SER A 22 -21.24 2.94 6.35
C SER A 22 -21.97 2.32 7.53
N ALA A 23 -21.23 1.73 8.46
CA ALA A 23 -21.81 1.11 9.64
C ALA A 23 -20.97 1.37 10.89
N ARG A 24 -21.58 1.18 12.07
CA ARG A 24 -20.80 0.96 13.28
C ARG A 24 -20.43 -0.52 13.35
N ILE A 25 -19.18 -0.80 13.67
CA ILE A 25 -18.66 -2.17 13.70
C ILE A 25 -19.31 -3.02 14.81
N ASP A 26 -19.82 -2.39 15.87
CA ASP A 26 -20.48 -3.04 17.00
C ASP A 26 -22.00 -3.23 16.81
N THR A 27 -22.57 -2.78 15.68
CA THR A 27 -23.98 -2.97 15.35
C THR A 27 -24.22 -4.06 14.30
N ILE A 28 -23.17 -4.77 13.89
CA ILE A 28 -23.24 -5.86 12.90
C ILE A 28 -22.69 -7.16 13.51
N ASP A 29 -23.43 -8.24 13.33
CA ASP A 29 -23.00 -9.59 13.66
C ASP A 29 -22.60 -10.35 12.39
N ASP A 30 -22.06 -11.54 12.60
CA ASP A 30 -21.50 -12.36 11.53
C ASP A 30 -22.60 -12.81 10.54
N ALA A 31 -23.79 -13.15 11.05
CA ALA A 31 -24.93 -13.53 10.22
C ALA A 31 -25.41 -12.37 9.32
N LEU A 32 -25.44 -11.14 9.83
CA LEU A 32 -25.79 -9.97 9.04
C LEU A 32 -24.73 -9.67 7.99
N ILE A 33 -23.44 -9.82 8.31
CA ILE A 33 -22.34 -9.63 7.35
C ILE A 33 -22.47 -10.60 6.18
N GLU A 34 -22.70 -11.88 6.45
CA GLU A 34 -22.91 -12.89 5.41
C GLU A 34 -24.15 -12.60 4.55
N LEU A 35 -25.25 -12.16 5.18
CA LEU A 35 -26.47 -11.78 4.47
C LEU A 35 -26.25 -10.57 3.56
N MET A 36 -25.54 -9.56 4.04
CA MET A 36 -25.19 -8.37 3.26
C MET A 36 -24.29 -8.73 2.07
N ALA A 37 -23.30 -9.60 2.26
CA ALA A 37 -22.46 -10.10 1.18
C ALA A 37 -23.30 -10.80 0.09
N LYS A 38 -24.19 -11.72 0.49
CA LYS A 38 -25.11 -12.41 -0.43
C LYS A 38 -26.04 -11.46 -1.18
N ALA A 39 -26.44 -10.36 -0.54
CA ALA A 39 -27.28 -9.33 -1.14
C ALA A 39 -26.53 -8.31 -2.01
N GLY A 40 -25.24 -8.53 -2.30
CA GLY A 40 -24.45 -7.67 -3.20
C GLY A 40 -23.65 -6.56 -2.50
N CYS A 41 -23.48 -6.61 -1.17
CA CYS A 41 -22.59 -5.67 -0.49
C CYS A 41 -21.13 -5.97 -0.85
N VAL A 42 -20.43 -5.02 -1.46
CA VAL A 42 -19.02 -5.17 -1.88
C VAL A 42 -18.06 -4.28 -1.09
N GLY A 43 -18.59 -3.39 -0.24
CA GLY A 43 -17.75 -2.46 0.52
C GLY A 43 -18.43 -1.88 1.75
N MET A 44 -17.69 -1.82 2.86
CA MET A 44 -18.14 -1.23 4.12
C MET A 44 -17.14 -0.20 4.64
N PHE A 45 -17.66 0.95 5.08
CA PHE A 45 -16.93 1.97 5.79
C PHE A 45 -17.19 1.87 7.29
N PHE A 46 -16.12 1.77 8.08
CA PHE A 46 -16.17 1.78 9.54
C PHE A 46 -15.41 2.99 10.08
N GLY A 47 -16.13 3.88 10.75
CA GLY A 47 -15.51 4.89 11.60
C GLY A 47 -15.03 4.24 12.90
N ILE A 48 -13.72 4.00 13.02
CA ILE A 48 -13.08 3.53 14.25
C ILE A 48 -12.67 4.75 15.10
N GLU A 49 -12.30 5.84 14.42
CA GLU A 49 -11.85 7.13 14.96
C GLU A 49 -10.51 7.09 15.67
N THR A 50 -10.29 6.16 16.60
CA THR A 50 -9.04 6.09 17.37
C THR A 50 -8.78 4.68 17.89
N GLY A 51 -7.51 4.27 17.89
CA GLY A 51 -7.07 3.04 18.53
C GLY A 51 -6.85 3.19 20.05
N SER A 52 -7.17 4.34 20.63
CA SER A 52 -7.01 4.58 22.06
C SER A 52 -8.29 4.34 22.85
N PRO A 53 -8.32 3.39 23.82
CA PRO A 53 -9.48 3.18 24.68
C PRO A 53 -9.89 4.41 25.48
N LYS A 54 -8.93 5.28 25.84
CA LYS A 54 -9.20 6.53 26.56
C LYS A 54 -9.99 7.49 25.67
N LEU A 55 -9.49 7.75 24.46
CA LEU A 55 -10.16 8.67 23.52
C LEU A 55 -11.50 8.12 23.05
N GLN A 56 -11.64 6.80 22.86
CA GLN A 56 -12.94 6.16 22.54
C GLN A 56 -14.05 6.56 23.52
N LYS A 57 -13.73 6.63 24.82
CA LYS A 57 -14.66 7.07 25.87
C LYS A 57 -14.92 8.57 25.80
N GLU A 58 -13.87 9.36 25.64
CA GLU A 58 -13.95 10.82 25.57
C GLU A 58 -14.82 11.31 24.41
N ILE A 59 -14.67 10.72 23.23
CA ILE A 59 -15.46 11.07 22.05
C ILE A 59 -16.83 10.37 22.00
N ASN A 60 -17.20 9.64 23.06
CA ASN A 60 -18.44 8.87 23.18
C ASN A 60 -18.65 7.80 22.07
N LYS A 61 -17.57 7.33 21.44
CA LYS A 61 -17.64 6.29 20.40
C LYS A 61 -17.75 4.89 21.02
N ASN A 62 -17.02 4.67 22.12
CA ASN A 62 -17.12 3.50 23.00
C ASN A 62 -17.02 2.13 22.31
N LEU A 63 -16.23 2.01 21.23
CA LEU A 63 -16.00 0.70 20.60
C LEU A 63 -15.15 -0.20 21.50
N ASN A 64 -15.48 -1.50 21.52
CA ASN A 64 -14.58 -2.51 22.02
C ASN A 64 -13.47 -2.75 20.97
N LEU A 65 -12.32 -2.13 21.20
CA LEU A 65 -11.18 -2.15 20.27
C LEU A 65 -10.63 -3.56 20.01
N ASP A 66 -10.74 -4.48 20.96
CA ASP A 66 -10.28 -5.87 20.81
C ASP A 66 -11.11 -6.65 19.78
N GLN A 67 -12.33 -6.19 19.47
CA GLN A 67 -13.23 -6.82 18.50
C GLN A 67 -13.09 -6.24 17.09
N VAL A 68 -12.38 -5.13 16.92
CA VAL A 68 -12.28 -4.43 15.62
C VAL A 68 -11.58 -5.28 14.58
N VAL A 69 -10.36 -5.77 14.88
CA VAL A 69 -9.57 -6.57 13.93
C VAL A 69 -10.25 -7.91 13.60
N PRO A 70 -10.74 -8.72 14.58
CA PRO A 70 -11.46 -9.95 14.28
C PRO A 70 -12.71 -9.73 13.42
N LYS A 71 -13.51 -8.69 13.71
CA LYS A 71 -14.73 -8.39 12.95
C LYS A 71 -14.41 -7.95 11.53
N ILE A 72 -13.40 -7.10 11.33
CA ILE A 72 -12.94 -6.71 9.98
C ILE A 72 -12.44 -7.92 9.20
N LYS A 73 -11.70 -8.84 9.85
CA LYS A 73 -11.27 -10.09 9.20
C LYS A 73 -12.47 -10.92 8.72
N HIS A 74 -13.53 -11.04 9.50
CA HIS A 74 -14.74 -11.76 9.09
C HIS A 74 -15.49 -11.07 7.93
N VAL A 75 -15.59 -9.73 7.95
CA VAL A 75 -16.12 -8.94 6.81
C VAL A 75 -15.31 -9.22 5.55
N LYS A 76 -13.98 -9.27 5.68
CA LYS A 76 -13.05 -9.59 4.59
C LYS A 76 -13.23 -11.00 4.03
N GLU A 77 -13.35 -11.99 4.90
CA GLU A 77 -13.61 -13.39 4.54
C GLU A 77 -14.94 -13.57 3.81
N SER A 78 -15.90 -12.69 4.05
CA SER A 78 -17.19 -12.63 3.33
C SER A 78 -17.11 -11.95 1.94
N GLY A 79 -15.90 -11.61 1.47
CA GLY A 79 -15.69 -10.98 0.15
C GLY A 79 -15.95 -9.47 0.11
N ILE A 80 -16.23 -8.83 1.26
CA ILE A 80 -16.52 -7.40 1.35
C ILE A 80 -15.21 -6.62 1.53
N LYS A 81 -15.02 -5.51 0.81
CA LYS A 81 -13.87 -4.59 1.01
C LYS A 81 -14.12 -3.68 2.20
N VAL A 82 -13.07 -3.28 2.92
CA VAL A 82 -13.23 -2.45 4.14
C VAL A 82 -12.48 -1.14 4.00
N THR A 83 -13.14 -0.03 4.34
CA THR A 83 -12.48 1.24 4.66
C THR A 83 -12.54 1.45 6.17
N ALA A 84 -11.37 1.54 6.82
CA ALA A 84 -11.24 1.73 8.26
C ALA A 84 -10.76 3.16 8.53
N SER A 85 -11.63 4.01 9.07
CA SER A 85 -11.34 5.44 9.21
C SER A 85 -10.93 5.80 10.63
N PHE A 86 -9.87 6.59 10.73
CA PHE A 86 -9.30 7.16 11.94
C PHE A 86 -9.24 8.68 11.86
N ILE A 87 -9.19 9.31 13.02
CA ILE A 87 -9.09 10.76 13.21
C ILE A 87 -7.93 11.02 14.18
N THR A 88 -7.13 12.04 13.89
CA THR A 88 -6.09 12.57 14.80
C THR A 88 -6.28 14.06 14.99
N GLY A 89 -5.66 14.63 16.01
CA GLY A 89 -5.81 16.04 16.38
C GLY A 89 -6.94 16.28 17.36
N PHE A 90 -7.34 15.26 18.15
CA PHE A 90 -8.25 15.51 19.27
C PHE A 90 -7.60 16.44 20.30
N PRO A 91 -8.37 17.32 20.95
CA PRO A 91 -7.81 18.35 21.86
C PRO A 91 -6.91 17.78 22.96
N THR A 92 -7.25 16.60 23.47
CA THR A 92 -6.56 15.90 24.55
C THR A 92 -5.63 14.77 24.07
N GLU A 93 -5.49 14.58 22.75
CA GLU A 93 -4.70 13.48 22.18
C GLU A 93 -3.25 13.60 22.62
N THR A 94 -2.75 12.57 23.30
CA THR A 94 -1.34 12.46 23.70
C THR A 94 -0.56 11.64 22.67
N LYS A 95 0.78 11.73 22.72
CA LYS A 95 1.67 10.86 21.92
C LYS A 95 1.35 9.38 22.08
N GLU A 96 0.98 8.96 23.30
CA GLU A 96 0.58 7.58 23.59
C GLU A 96 -0.74 7.21 22.91
N ASN A 97 -1.74 8.11 22.92
CA ASN A 97 -3.01 7.85 22.22
C ASN A 97 -2.80 7.75 20.71
N LEU A 98 -1.98 8.64 20.14
CA LEU A 98 -1.62 8.62 18.74
C LEU A 98 -0.90 7.31 18.37
N ARG A 99 0.05 6.85 19.21
CA ARG A 99 0.75 5.57 19.02
C ARG A 99 -0.23 4.40 18.98
N GLN A 100 -1.22 4.37 19.87
CA GLN A 100 -2.26 3.33 19.89
C GLN A 100 -3.11 3.37 18.61
N THR A 101 -3.51 4.56 18.15
CA THR A 101 -4.21 4.76 16.88
C THR A 101 -3.40 4.24 15.69
N MET A 102 -2.13 4.62 15.59
CA MET A 102 -1.25 4.20 14.49
C MET A 102 -1.02 2.69 14.48
N ASN A 103 -0.82 2.07 15.64
CA ASN A 103 -0.64 0.63 15.74
C ASN A 103 -1.88 -0.11 15.22
N MET A 104 -3.08 0.29 15.64
CA MET A 104 -4.32 -0.31 15.12
C MET A 104 -4.49 -0.08 13.61
N MET A 105 -4.18 1.12 13.12
CA MET A 105 -4.24 1.43 11.69
C MET A 105 -3.31 0.51 10.88
N LEU A 106 -2.07 0.30 11.34
CA LEU A 106 -1.09 -0.55 10.68
C LEU A 106 -1.42 -2.04 10.80
N ASP A 107 -2.02 -2.46 11.91
CA ASP A 107 -2.56 -3.81 12.08
C ASP A 107 -3.67 -4.11 11.07
N LEU A 108 -4.53 -3.13 10.79
CA LEU A 108 -5.54 -3.26 9.74
C LEU A 108 -4.94 -3.19 8.33
N ALA A 109 -3.80 -2.52 8.13
CA ALA A 109 -3.08 -2.52 6.86
C ALA A 109 -2.46 -3.88 6.52
N CYS A 110 -2.29 -4.76 7.50
CA CYS A 110 -1.91 -6.16 7.27
C CYS A 110 -3.00 -6.94 6.53
N LEU A 111 -4.27 -6.56 6.66
CA LEU A 111 -5.39 -7.25 6.02
C LEU A 111 -5.53 -6.79 4.57
N ASP A 112 -5.52 -7.74 3.63
CA ASP A 112 -5.77 -7.44 2.22
C ASP A 112 -7.17 -6.84 2.02
N ASP A 113 -7.31 -5.99 0.99
CA ASP A 113 -8.53 -5.25 0.66
C ASP A 113 -9.14 -4.44 1.83
N THR A 114 -8.34 -4.18 2.86
CA THR A 114 -8.65 -3.22 3.92
C THR A 114 -7.87 -1.94 3.62
N LYS A 115 -8.56 -0.81 3.65
CA LYS A 115 -8.00 0.52 3.40
C LYS A 115 -8.10 1.35 4.68
N PRO A 116 -7.10 1.29 5.56
CA PRO A 116 -7.00 2.23 6.67
C PRO A 116 -6.76 3.63 6.13
N GLN A 117 -7.44 4.61 6.71
CA GLN A 117 -7.22 6.02 6.42
C GLN A 117 -7.25 6.82 7.71
N ILE A 118 -6.50 7.91 7.73
CA ILE A 118 -6.45 8.82 8.86
C ILE A 118 -6.63 10.25 8.35
N THR A 119 -7.42 11.03 9.08
CA THR A 119 -7.69 12.44 8.77
C THR A 119 -7.48 13.29 10.01
N THR A 120 -7.22 14.57 9.83
CA THR A 120 -7.23 15.54 10.94
C THR A 120 -8.67 15.87 11.33
N LEU A 121 -8.89 16.11 12.62
CA LEU A 121 -10.18 16.47 13.18
C LEU A 121 -10.68 17.80 12.61
N ALA A 122 -11.86 17.78 11.99
CA ALA A 122 -12.59 18.98 11.56
C ALA A 122 -13.61 19.40 12.63
N PRO A 123 -13.63 20.67 13.07
CA PRO A 123 -14.73 21.20 13.88
C PRO A 123 -15.95 21.44 12.98
N LEU A 124 -16.90 20.50 13.00
CA LEU A 124 -18.13 20.66 12.22
C LEU A 124 -19.12 21.62 12.89
N PRO A 125 -19.88 22.43 12.11
CA PRO A 125 -20.87 23.36 12.63
C PRO A 125 -21.80 22.73 13.68
N GLU A 126 -22.11 23.50 14.72
CA GLU A 126 -23.02 23.12 15.82
C GLU A 126 -22.73 21.82 16.62
N THR A 127 -21.63 21.12 16.35
CA THR A 127 -21.18 19.98 17.17
C THR A 127 -20.74 20.41 18.57
N ALA A 128 -20.70 19.47 19.53
CA ALA A 128 -20.22 19.73 20.88
C ALA A 128 -18.79 20.29 20.87
N LEU A 129 -17.91 19.70 20.06
CA LEU A 129 -16.53 20.16 19.88
C LEU A 129 -16.48 21.57 19.30
N HIS A 130 -17.22 21.86 18.23
CA HIS A 130 -17.25 23.22 17.69
C HIS A 130 -17.77 24.22 18.73
N LYS A 131 -18.83 23.91 19.47
CA LYS A 131 -19.36 24.79 20.53
C LYS A 131 -18.35 25.09 21.63
N GLU A 132 -17.56 24.08 22.03
CA GLU A 132 -16.55 24.22 23.07
C GLU A 132 -15.31 25.02 22.63
N PHE A 133 -14.95 24.92 21.34
CA PHE A 133 -13.73 25.50 20.80
C PHE A 133 -13.95 26.68 19.85
N ARG A 134 -15.19 27.13 19.65
CA ARG A 134 -15.57 28.20 18.71
C ARG A 134 -14.63 29.41 18.73
N ASP A 135 -14.37 29.97 19.92
CA ASP A 135 -13.54 31.18 20.07
C ASP A 135 -12.03 30.89 20.08
N ARG A 136 -11.64 29.64 19.87
CA ARG A 136 -10.26 29.14 19.90
C ARG A 136 -9.87 28.40 18.63
N LEU A 137 -10.77 28.34 17.64
CA LEU A 137 -10.48 27.76 16.34
C LEU A 137 -9.29 28.48 15.69
N LYS A 138 -8.44 27.71 15.01
CA LYS A 138 -7.27 28.23 14.31
C LYS A 138 -7.41 28.00 12.83
N LEU A 139 -7.40 29.08 12.07
CA LEU A 139 -7.19 28.99 10.64
C LEU A 139 -5.71 28.71 10.43
N ASP A 140 -5.41 27.55 9.89
CA ASP A 140 -4.13 27.21 9.29
C ASP A 140 -4.41 26.41 8.02
N ASP A 141 -3.43 26.31 7.13
CA ASP A 141 -3.56 25.61 5.86
C ASP A 141 -3.61 24.07 6.03
N PHE A 142 -3.93 23.58 7.24
CA PHE A 142 -4.04 22.18 7.59
C PHE A 142 -5.51 21.75 7.64
N PHE A 143 -6.10 21.65 6.47
CA PHE A 143 -7.50 21.26 6.36
C PHE A 143 -7.70 19.76 6.55
N SER A 144 -8.81 19.40 7.18
CA SER A 144 -9.26 18.01 7.18
C SER A 144 -9.57 17.57 5.74
N GLY A 145 -9.27 16.31 5.42
CA GLY A 145 -9.72 15.70 4.16
C GLY A 145 -11.24 15.64 4.00
N MET A 146 -12.00 15.92 5.07
CA MET A 146 -13.44 16.12 5.01
C MET A 146 -13.82 17.45 4.34
N SER A 147 -13.05 18.51 4.61
CA SER A 147 -13.26 19.88 4.13
C SER A 147 -12.63 20.08 2.75
N PHE A 148 -11.53 19.36 2.48
CA PHE A 148 -10.79 19.43 1.23
C PHE A 148 -10.96 18.13 0.42
N GLN A 149 -11.98 18.09 -0.45
CA GLN A 149 -12.23 16.94 -1.35
C GLN A 149 -11.45 17.03 -2.68
N GLY A 150 -10.26 17.62 -2.65
CA GLY A 150 -9.46 17.87 -3.87
C GLY A 150 -9.93 19.06 -4.70
N GLN A 151 -10.63 20.01 -4.06
CA GLN A 151 -11.04 21.27 -4.69
C GLN A 151 -9.88 22.27 -4.64
N HIS A 152 -9.67 23.01 -5.74
CA HIS A 152 -8.74 24.13 -5.76
C HIS A 152 -9.47 25.36 -5.19
N PHE A 153 -8.93 25.95 -4.14
CA PHE A 153 -9.43 27.21 -3.58
C PHE A 153 -8.54 28.35 -4.07
N ASP A 154 -9.16 29.40 -4.59
CA ASP A 154 -8.44 30.63 -4.91
C ASP A 154 -8.35 31.55 -3.68
N GLN A 155 -7.64 32.66 -3.81
CA GLN A 155 -7.48 33.61 -2.71
C GLN A 155 -8.83 34.18 -2.22
N GLU A 156 -9.84 34.30 -3.10
CA GLU A 156 -11.15 34.82 -2.70
C GLU A 156 -11.89 33.82 -1.81
N ASP A 157 -11.75 32.51 -2.08
CA ASP A 157 -12.26 31.46 -1.21
C ASP A 157 -11.60 31.48 0.17
N TYR A 158 -10.27 31.61 0.23
CA TYR A 158 -9.54 31.72 1.51
C TYR A 158 -9.96 32.95 2.31
N ASP A 159 -10.12 34.10 1.65
CA ASP A 159 -10.58 35.34 2.29
C ASP A 159 -12.01 35.18 2.84
N LEU A 160 -12.88 34.47 2.10
CA LEU A 160 -14.25 34.18 2.53
C LEU A 160 -14.28 33.26 3.75
N ILE A 161 -13.49 32.18 3.72
CA ILE A 161 -13.34 31.24 4.84
C ILE A 161 -12.85 31.98 6.07
N ALA A 162 -11.78 32.77 5.94
CA ALA A 162 -11.15 33.51 7.03
C ALA A 162 -12.10 34.52 7.70
N LYS A 163 -12.99 35.12 6.90
CA LYS A 163 -13.95 36.13 7.36
C LYS A 163 -15.15 35.52 8.10
N HIS A 164 -15.44 34.24 7.87
CA HIS A 164 -16.65 33.58 8.35
C HIS A 164 -16.38 32.24 9.07
N PRO A 165 -15.62 32.24 10.19
CA PRO A 165 -15.33 31.04 10.97
C PRO A 165 -16.58 30.32 11.50
N GLU A 166 -17.70 31.03 11.64
CA GLU A 166 -18.99 30.46 12.05
C GLU A 166 -19.70 29.69 10.93
N ILE A 167 -19.40 30.02 9.67
CA ILE A 167 -19.95 29.37 8.48
C ILE A 167 -19.05 28.23 8.03
N PHE A 168 -17.73 28.43 8.10
CA PHE A 168 -16.70 27.52 7.61
C PHE A 168 -15.80 26.92 8.70
N PRO A 169 -16.31 26.53 9.90
CA PRO A 169 -15.46 26.06 10.98
C PRO A 169 -14.69 24.77 10.60
N GLU A 170 -15.16 24.00 9.61
CA GLU A 170 -14.50 22.80 9.11
C GLU A 170 -13.13 23.06 8.46
N PHE A 171 -12.88 24.30 8.03
CA PHE A 171 -11.57 24.73 7.51
C PHE A 171 -10.62 25.18 8.62
N TYR A 172 -11.09 25.26 9.85
CA TYR A 172 -10.26 25.58 10.99
C TYR A 172 -9.85 24.27 11.67
N GLY A 173 -8.82 24.32 12.50
CA GLY A 173 -8.58 23.22 13.42
C GLY A 173 -8.68 23.63 14.87
N ILE A 174 -8.79 22.58 15.68
CA ILE A 174 -8.95 22.68 17.11
C ILE A 174 -7.57 22.68 17.76
N PRO A 175 -7.28 23.59 18.70
CA PRO A 175 -6.04 23.55 19.47
C PRO A 175 -5.88 22.22 20.22
N THR A 176 -4.71 21.64 20.06
CA THR A 176 -4.28 20.39 20.68
C THR A 176 -3.38 20.69 21.89
N ALA A 177 -3.58 19.98 23.00
CA ALA A 177 -2.85 20.24 24.25
C ALA A 177 -1.43 19.64 24.28
N HIS A 178 -1.18 18.57 23.51
CA HIS A 178 0.05 17.79 23.64
C HIS A 178 0.80 17.53 22.33
N LEU A 179 0.16 17.75 21.18
CA LEU A 179 0.70 17.43 19.86
C LEU A 179 0.62 18.67 18.98
N GLU A 180 1.68 19.01 18.29
CA GLU A 180 1.65 20.14 17.36
C GLU A 180 0.84 19.80 16.10
N ARG A 181 0.02 20.73 15.63
CA ARG A 181 -0.84 20.49 14.45
C ARG A 181 -0.04 20.27 13.17
N ALA A 182 1.06 21.00 12.98
CA ALA A 182 1.96 20.82 11.84
C ALA A 182 2.54 19.41 11.82
N PHE A 183 2.98 18.90 12.98
CA PHE A 183 3.45 17.51 13.13
C PHE A 183 2.38 16.50 12.73
N LEU A 184 1.13 16.69 13.17
CA LEU A 184 0.02 15.80 12.83
C LEU A 184 -0.32 15.84 11.34
N ASN A 185 -0.34 17.04 10.74
CA ASN A 185 -0.61 17.19 9.31
C ASN A 185 0.44 16.46 8.46
N GLU A 186 1.73 16.68 8.77
CA GLU A 186 2.83 16.00 8.11
C GLU A 186 2.75 14.47 8.29
N LEU A 187 2.47 14.00 9.51
CA LEU A 187 2.32 12.57 9.82
C LEU A 187 1.20 11.92 9.00
N VAL A 188 0.05 12.59 8.84
CA VAL A 188 -1.06 12.07 8.05
C VAL A 188 -0.66 11.87 6.59
N LYS A 189 0.08 12.81 5.98
CA LYS A 189 0.56 12.68 4.60
C LYS A 189 1.60 11.56 4.49
N PHE A 190 2.55 11.51 5.42
CA PHE A 190 3.56 10.45 5.51
C PHE A 190 2.92 9.05 5.62
N LEU A 191 1.95 8.87 6.53
CA LEU A 191 1.21 7.63 6.71
C LEU A 191 0.41 7.26 5.46
N MET A 192 -0.29 8.22 4.86
CA MET A 192 -1.10 7.97 3.68
C MET A 192 -0.27 7.45 2.51
N VAL A 193 0.93 8.01 2.30
CA VAL A 193 1.80 7.57 1.19
C VAL A 193 2.48 6.25 1.52
N THR A 194 3.06 6.10 2.71
CA THR A 194 3.79 4.88 3.08
C THR A 194 2.87 3.65 3.12
N THR A 195 1.71 3.74 3.77
CA THR A 195 0.78 2.60 3.87
C THR A 195 0.14 2.20 2.54
N ARG A 196 -0.02 3.14 1.59
CA ARG A 196 -0.61 2.87 0.27
C ARG A 196 0.41 2.47 -0.78
N LYS A 197 1.53 3.19 -0.88
CA LYS A 197 2.53 2.99 -1.95
C LYS A 197 3.66 2.04 -1.56
N LEU A 198 3.99 1.95 -0.27
CA LEU A 198 5.13 1.20 0.28
C LEU A 198 4.66 0.19 1.33
N ARG A 199 3.54 -0.50 1.05
CA ARG A 199 2.78 -1.26 2.05
C ARG A 199 3.64 -2.28 2.80
N LEU A 200 4.32 -3.20 2.10
CA LEU A 200 5.09 -4.25 2.77
C LEU A 200 6.30 -3.71 3.52
N LEU A 201 7.00 -2.71 2.96
CA LEU A 201 8.09 -2.04 3.66
C LEU A 201 7.59 -1.36 4.94
N THR A 202 6.42 -0.71 4.89
CA THR A 202 5.78 -0.10 6.06
C THR A 202 5.44 -1.14 7.13
N LEU A 203 4.89 -2.30 6.74
CA LEU A 203 4.60 -3.38 7.67
C LEU A 203 5.87 -3.93 8.33
N PHE A 204 6.94 -4.15 7.55
CA PHE A 204 8.22 -4.57 8.09
C PHE A 204 8.78 -3.58 9.12
N LEU A 205 8.78 -2.29 8.79
CA LEU A 205 9.27 -1.24 9.69
C LEU A 205 8.41 -1.13 10.95
N HIS A 206 7.09 -1.25 10.81
CA HIS A 206 6.20 -1.26 11.97
C HIS A 206 6.52 -2.42 12.93
N GLN A 207 6.76 -3.62 12.39
CA GLN A 207 6.97 -4.85 13.17
C GLN A 207 8.40 -4.98 13.73
N HIS A 208 9.41 -4.43 13.03
CA HIS A 208 10.81 -4.72 13.33
C HIS A 208 11.71 -3.48 13.52
N ALA A 209 11.20 -2.26 13.31
CA ALA A 209 12.00 -1.02 13.41
C ALA A 209 11.65 -0.13 14.63
N GLY A 210 11.05 -0.70 15.68
CA GLY A 210 10.79 0.01 16.94
C GLY A 210 9.51 0.87 16.96
N GLY A 211 8.63 0.69 15.97
CA GLY A 211 7.34 1.38 15.88
C GLY A 211 7.34 2.58 14.94
N PHE A 212 6.20 2.78 14.26
CA PHE A 212 6.13 3.69 13.12
C PHE A 212 6.09 5.18 13.51
N LEU A 213 5.61 5.51 14.71
CA LEU A 213 5.66 6.88 15.23
C LEU A 213 7.11 7.33 15.51
N GLU A 214 7.93 6.46 16.10
CA GLU A 214 9.34 6.78 16.35
C GLU A 214 10.17 6.75 15.05
N LEU A 215 9.81 5.89 14.09
CA LEU A 215 10.34 5.97 12.73
C LEU A 215 10.08 7.35 12.12
N PHE A 216 8.87 7.89 12.25
CA PHE A 216 8.52 9.21 11.72
C PHE A 216 9.28 10.35 12.40
N HIS A 217 9.50 10.29 13.71
CA HIS A 217 10.38 11.24 14.41
C HIS A 217 11.81 11.23 13.83
N LYS A 218 12.40 10.03 13.68
CA LYS A 218 13.75 9.87 13.09
C LYS A 218 13.80 10.34 11.64
N TRP A 219 12.71 10.16 10.90
CA TRP A 219 12.60 10.65 9.53
C TRP A 219 12.67 12.18 9.46
N ILE A 220 11.95 12.88 10.34
CA ILE A 220 12.01 14.35 10.42
C ILE A 220 13.44 14.80 10.76
N GLU A 221 14.10 14.17 11.73
CA GLU A 221 15.48 14.48 12.11
C GLU A 221 16.45 14.25 10.95
N TRP A 222 16.38 13.08 10.31
CA TRP A 222 17.25 12.73 9.19
C TRP A 222 17.08 13.67 7.99
N ARG A 223 15.85 14.09 7.68
CA ARG A 223 15.63 15.07 6.60
C ARG A 223 16.27 16.42 6.91
N LYS A 224 16.18 16.88 8.16
CA LYS A 224 16.82 18.13 8.60
C LYS A 224 18.34 18.03 8.48
N ASP A 225 18.94 16.90 8.88
CA ASP A 225 20.38 16.66 8.74
C ASP A 225 20.86 16.60 7.28
N LYS A 226 19.95 16.37 6.34
CA LYS A 226 20.19 16.31 4.89
C LYS A 226 19.87 17.63 4.17
N ASP A 227 19.52 18.67 4.91
CA ASP A 227 19.05 19.96 4.36
C ASP A 227 17.84 19.79 3.41
N ILE A 228 17.01 18.77 3.64
CA ILE A 228 15.75 18.56 2.91
C ILE A 228 14.65 19.31 3.66
N ASP A 229 14.60 20.62 3.41
CA ASP A 229 13.60 21.51 4.00
C ASP A 229 12.24 21.31 3.35
N ILE A 230 11.23 21.08 4.18
CA ILE A 230 9.83 21.07 3.73
C ILE A 230 9.11 22.08 4.59
N ASP A 231 8.40 23.00 3.94
CA ASP A 231 7.54 23.91 4.65
C ASP A 231 6.28 23.17 5.10
N VAL A 232 6.35 22.57 6.29
CA VAL A 232 5.24 21.82 6.86
C VAL A 232 3.99 22.67 7.10
N PHE A 233 4.09 24.01 6.94
CA PHE A 233 2.99 24.95 7.11
C PHE A 233 2.23 25.25 5.82
N THR A 234 2.74 24.86 4.66
CA THR A 234 2.07 25.11 3.37
C THR A 234 1.63 23.81 2.70
N GLU A 235 0.58 23.89 1.89
CA GLU A 235 0.13 22.76 1.08
C GLU A 235 1.25 22.28 0.14
N GLU A 236 1.97 23.21 -0.48
CA GLU A 236 3.11 22.93 -1.35
C GLU A 236 4.22 22.15 -0.62
N GLY A 237 4.57 22.55 0.60
CA GLY A 237 5.61 21.87 1.37
C GLY A 237 5.22 20.46 1.81
N VAL A 238 3.96 20.23 2.20
CA VAL A 238 3.50 18.86 2.51
C VAL A 238 3.21 18.01 1.26
N ASN A 239 3.03 18.65 0.10
CA ASN A 239 2.90 17.96 -1.17
C ASN A 239 4.17 17.23 -1.61
N TYR A 240 5.32 17.54 -0.99
CA TYR A 240 6.56 16.76 -1.07
C TYR A 240 6.33 15.25 -0.94
N TYR A 241 5.45 14.80 -0.03
CA TYR A 241 5.18 13.38 0.17
C TYR A 241 4.57 12.68 -1.06
N PHE A 242 3.94 13.44 -1.97
CA PHE A 242 3.36 12.92 -3.19
C PHE A 242 4.29 12.98 -4.40
N THR A 243 5.44 13.64 -4.29
CA THR A 243 6.43 13.74 -5.37
C THR A 243 7.27 12.46 -5.49
N ILE A 244 8.07 12.37 -6.56
CA ILE A 244 9.00 11.26 -6.78
C ILE A 244 10.23 11.33 -5.86
N ASP A 245 10.50 12.49 -5.26
CA ASP A 245 11.64 12.68 -4.36
C ASP A 245 11.44 12.00 -3.01
N PHE A 246 10.20 12.00 -2.50
CA PHE A 246 9.91 11.38 -1.20
C PHE A 246 10.35 9.90 -1.13
N PRO A 247 9.91 9.00 -2.05
CA PRO A 247 10.36 7.61 -2.05
C PRO A 247 11.89 7.46 -2.11
N LYS A 248 12.56 8.26 -2.95
CA LYS A 248 14.02 8.24 -3.09
C LYS A 248 14.71 8.55 -1.76
N HIS A 249 14.34 9.67 -1.12
CA HIS A 249 14.89 10.06 0.16
C HIS A 249 14.50 9.08 1.28
N PHE A 250 13.28 8.55 1.25
CA PHE A 250 12.82 7.57 2.22
C PHE A 250 13.63 6.27 2.13
N PHE A 251 13.93 5.77 0.93
CA PHE A 251 14.78 4.59 0.78
C PHE A 251 16.22 4.85 1.26
N GLU A 252 16.77 6.04 1.04
CA GLU A 252 18.08 6.43 1.57
C GLU A 252 18.06 6.43 3.12
N PHE A 253 17.06 7.08 3.72
CA PHE A 253 16.84 7.09 5.17
C PHE A 253 16.79 5.68 5.76
N ILE A 254 15.96 4.80 5.17
CA ILE A 254 15.83 3.42 5.65
C ILE A 254 17.14 2.66 5.52
N THR A 255 17.85 2.83 4.40
CA THR A 255 19.16 2.20 4.17
C THR A 255 20.18 2.66 5.21
N CYS A 256 20.23 3.96 5.51
CA CYS A 256 21.18 4.51 6.49
C CYS A 256 20.95 4.01 7.91
N LEU A 257 19.70 3.87 8.36
CA LEU A 257 19.38 3.59 9.76
C LEU A 257 19.12 2.10 10.06
N TYR A 258 18.62 1.36 9.07
CA TYR A 258 18.06 0.03 9.28
C TYR A 258 18.71 -1.07 8.44
N SER A 259 19.57 -0.74 7.47
CA SER A 259 20.39 -1.76 6.79
C SER A 259 21.69 -2.06 7.54
N GLY A 260 22.24 -3.25 7.29
CA GLY A 260 23.51 -3.72 7.85
C GLY A 260 23.38 -5.10 8.51
N PRO A 261 24.49 -5.85 8.62
CA PRO A 261 24.48 -7.25 9.07
C PRO A 261 24.03 -7.43 10.52
N GLU A 262 24.13 -6.39 11.35
CA GLU A 262 23.70 -6.42 12.75
C GLU A 262 22.21 -6.08 12.94
N LYS A 263 21.52 -5.66 11.87
CA LYS A 263 20.10 -5.27 11.94
C LYS A 263 19.19 -6.49 11.80
N PRO A 264 17.97 -6.46 12.35
CA PRO A 264 17.03 -7.57 12.20
C PRO A 264 16.69 -7.81 10.73
N TYR A 265 16.79 -9.07 10.30
CA TYR A 265 16.38 -9.55 8.98
C TYR A 265 16.94 -8.71 7.80
N PRO A 266 18.27 -8.58 7.67
CA PRO A 266 18.88 -7.66 6.69
C PRO A 266 18.52 -8.02 5.25
N GLU A 267 18.47 -9.32 4.92
CA GLU A 267 18.09 -9.80 3.58
C GLU A 267 16.61 -9.55 3.25
N VAL A 268 15.73 -9.58 4.26
CA VAL A 268 14.31 -9.25 4.08
C VAL A 268 14.16 -7.76 3.80
N LEU A 269 14.82 -6.91 4.58
CA LEU A 269 14.79 -5.46 4.33
C LEU A 269 15.37 -5.13 2.95
N GLN A 270 16.50 -5.74 2.58
CA GLN A 270 17.12 -5.53 1.28
C GLN A 270 16.19 -5.97 0.14
N THR A 271 15.50 -7.10 0.30
CA THR A 271 14.47 -7.57 -0.65
C THR A 271 13.37 -6.55 -0.83
N LEU A 272 12.81 -6.04 0.27
CA LEU A 272 11.75 -5.03 0.21
C LEU A 272 12.23 -3.72 -0.42
N LEU A 273 13.44 -3.26 -0.09
CA LEU A 273 14.02 -2.06 -0.68
C LEU A 273 14.27 -2.21 -2.19
N ASN A 274 14.81 -3.36 -2.63
CA ASN A 274 15.04 -3.61 -4.05
C ASN A 274 13.72 -3.67 -4.81
N TYR A 275 12.73 -4.38 -4.27
CA TYR A 275 11.38 -4.45 -4.83
C TYR A 275 10.76 -3.06 -5.00
N GLU A 276 10.74 -2.25 -3.94
CA GLU A 276 10.12 -0.93 -4.00
C GLU A 276 10.89 0.00 -4.96
N LYS A 277 12.24 0.00 -4.93
CA LYS A 277 13.05 0.80 -5.86
C LYS A 277 12.82 0.41 -7.32
N ALA A 278 12.78 -0.88 -7.63
CA ALA A 278 12.54 -1.37 -8.98
C ALA A 278 11.17 -0.94 -9.50
N LYS A 279 10.12 -1.07 -8.67
CA LYS A 279 8.78 -0.56 -9.00
C LYS A 279 8.78 0.92 -9.34
N TYR A 280 9.44 1.75 -8.53
CA TYR A 280 9.48 3.21 -8.74
C TYR A 280 10.28 3.60 -9.99
N ASN A 281 11.42 2.94 -10.23
CA ASN A 281 12.21 3.17 -11.44
C ASN A 281 11.42 2.77 -12.68
N PHE A 282 10.77 1.60 -12.65
CA PHE A 282 9.93 1.12 -13.75
C PHE A 282 8.81 2.11 -14.11
N ILE A 283 8.08 2.63 -13.12
CA ILE A 283 7.06 3.68 -13.33
C ILE A 283 7.66 4.93 -13.97
N SER A 284 8.79 5.39 -13.46
CA SER A 284 9.47 6.58 -13.95
C SER A 284 9.94 6.42 -15.40
N ASP A 285 10.46 5.24 -15.74
CA ASP A 285 10.96 4.94 -17.08
C ASP A 285 9.80 4.85 -18.08
N MET A 286 8.69 4.19 -17.70
CA MET A 286 7.52 4.04 -18.57
C MET A 286 6.79 5.37 -18.84
N ALA A 287 6.80 6.32 -17.90
CA ALA A 287 6.27 7.67 -18.13
C ALA A 287 6.98 8.41 -19.29
N GLY A 288 8.19 7.97 -19.69
CA GLY A 288 8.94 8.51 -20.82
C GLY A 288 8.90 7.67 -22.12
N VAL A 289 8.27 6.49 -22.11
CA VAL A 289 8.31 5.50 -23.20
C VAL A 289 6.88 5.22 -23.72
N LEU A 290 6.19 6.27 -24.17
CA LEU A 290 4.85 6.11 -24.78
C LEU A 290 4.89 5.72 -26.27
N ASP A 291 6.06 5.58 -26.90
CA ASP A 291 6.17 5.51 -28.38
C ASP A 291 7.01 4.31 -28.91
N LYS A 292 7.33 3.31 -28.06
CA LYS A 292 8.16 2.16 -28.46
C LYS A 292 7.77 0.83 -27.81
N GLN A 293 6.49 0.48 -27.86
CA GLN A 293 6.05 -0.87 -27.49
C GLN A 293 6.55 -1.88 -28.53
N ASP A 294 7.07 -3.02 -28.06
CA ASP A 294 7.27 -4.15 -28.95
C ASP A 294 5.89 -4.69 -29.34
N GLN A 295 5.62 -4.79 -30.64
CA GLN A 295 4.33 -5.34 -31.08
C GLN A 295 4.27 -6.84 -30.72
N PRO A 296 3.08 -7.37 -30.40
CA PRO A 296 2.88 -8.81 -30.25
C PRO A 296 3.40 -9.51 -31.50
N ASP A 297 4.23 -10.55 -31.32
CA ASP A 297 4.73 -11.34 -32.43
C ASP A 297 3.60 -12.26 -32.93
N PRO A 298 2.92 -11.95 -34.05
CA PRO A 298 1.77 -12.73 -34.49
C PRO A 298 2.20 -14.12 -34.98
N ASP A 299 3.49 -14.30 -35.25
CA ASP A 299 4.11 -15.49 -35.82
C ASP A 299 5.14 -16.11 -34.85
N TRP A 300 4.88 -16.07 -33.53
CA TRP A 300 5.72 -16.73 -32.52
C TRP A 300 5.90 -18.23 -32.86
N LEU A 301 7.02 -18.53 -33.51
CA LEU A 301 7.42 -19.87 -33.91
C LEU A 301 8.87 -20.06 -33.50
N LEU A 302 9.07 -20.80 -32.41
CA LEU A 302 10.41 -21.10 -31.91
C LEU A 302 11.13 -22.05 -32.86
N THR A 303 12.13 -21.51 -33.56
CA THR A 303 13.12 -22.29 -34.32
C THR A 303 14.43 -22.31 -33.56
N HIS A 304 15.29 -23.29 -33.84
CA HIS A 304 16.64 -23.37 -33.26
C HIS A 304 17.50 -22.10 -33.45
N GLN A 305 17.15 -21.25 -34.44
CA GLN A 305 17.82 -19.98 -34.75
C GLN A 305 17.12 -18.75 -34.16
N SER A 306 15.90 -18.89 -33.63
CA SER A 306 15.16 -17.79 -33.02
C SER A 306 15.94 -17.24 -31.82
N VAL A 307 15.84 -15.93 -31.58
CA VAL A 307 16.64 -15.22 -30.58
C VAL A 307 15.70 -14.45 -29.63
N PRO A 308 15.13 -15.13 -28.61
CA PRO A 308 14.16 -14.50 -27.73
C PRO A 308 14.81 -13.41 -26.86
N LYS A 309 14.03 -12.37 -26.58
CA LYS A 309 14.40 -11.26 -25.69
C LYS A 309 13.24 -10.89 -24.78
N VAL A 310 13.57 -10.38 -23.60
CA VAL A 310 12.58 -9.72 -22.72
C VAL A 310 12.01 -8.49 -23.44
N LYS A 311 10.69 -8.31 -23.38
CA LYS A 311 10.03 -7.13 -23.97
C LYS A 311 10.53 -5.84 -23.34
N LYS A 312 10.51 -4.74 -24.11
CA LYS A 312 10.94 -3.42 -23.62
C LYS A 312 10.10 -2.84 -22.48
N ASP A 313 8.82 -3.20 -22.42
CA ASP A 313 7.88 -2.78 -21.37
C ASP A 313 7.87 -3.73 -20.16
N VAL A 314 8.82 -4.68 -20.11
CA VAL A 314 8.99 -5.60 -18.99
C VAL A 314 10.35 -5.35 -18.33
N HIS A 315 10.34 -5.11 -17.02
CA HIS A 315 11.56 -5.03 -16.21
C HIS A 315 11.69 -6.27 -15.32
N ILE A 316 12.89 -6.87 -15.31
CA ILE A 316 13.19 -8.04 -14.48
C ILE A 316 14.13 -7.60 -13.36
N GLU A 317 13.64 -7.66 -12.13
CA GLU A 317 14.43 -7.36 -10.93
C GLU A 317 14.85 -8.65 -10.22
N LYS A 318 16.10 -8.67 -9.76
CA LYS A 318 16.64 -9.75 -8.94
C LYS A 318 16.54 -9.39 -7.46
N LEU A 319 15.90 -10.25 -6.68
CA LEU A 319 15.71 -10.07 -5.24
C LEU A 319 16.49 -11.12 -4.44
N PRO A 320 17.04 -10.78 -3.25
CA PRO A 320 17.85 -11.70 -2.44
C PRO A 320 17.04 -12.72 -1.64
N ALA A 321 15.71 -12.57 -1.54
CA ALA A 321 14.84 -13.53 -0.88
C ALA A 321 13.44 -13.54 -1.51
N ASN A 322 12.67 -14.59 -1.20
CA ASN A 322 11.31 -14.79 -1.70
C ASN A 322 10.34 -13.71 -1.20
N TYR A 323 9.97 -12.78 -2.08
CA TYR A 323 9.14 -11.63 -1.77
C TYR A 323 7.71 -12.02 -1.38
N GLU A 324 7.14 -13.03 -2.05
CA GLU A 324 5.78 -13.50 -1.75
C GLU A 324 5.67 -14.08 -0.33
N SER A 325 6.65 -14.89 0.06
CA SER A 325 6.76 -15.48 1.40
C SER A 325 6.94 -14.41 2.47
N ILE A 326 7.77 -13.39 2.20
CA ILE A 326 7.91 -12.21 3.06
C ILE A 326 6.56 -11.51 3.23
N GLY A 327 5.87 -11.23 2.11
CA GLY A 327 4.58 -10.56 2.13
C GLY A 327 3.52 -11.33 2.93
N LEU A 328 3.43 -12.65 2.74
CA LEU A 328 2.52 -13.50 3.49
C LEU A 328 2.81 -13.45 4.99
N LYS A 329 4.08 -13.54 5.39
CA LYS A 329 4.48 -13.52 6.81
C LYS A 329 4.21 -12.17 7.46
N LEU A 330 4.56 -11.06 6.81
CA LEU A 330 4.31 -9.72 7.31
C LEU A 330 2.81 -9.45 7.51
N LYS A 331 1.96 -9.84 6.55
CA LYS A 331 0.50 -9.71 6.66
C LYS A 331 -0.10 -10.54 7.80
N ASN A 332 0.50 -11.69 8.11
CA ASN A 332 0.03 -12.58 9.17
C ASN A 332 0.80 -12.40 10.49
N LYS A 333 1.71 -11.43 10.58
CA LYS A 333 2.61 -11.20 11.73
C LYS A 333 3.36 -12.47 12.16
N LEU A 334 3.78 -13.27 11.18
CA LEU A 334 4.56 -14.49 11.42
C LEU A 334 6.06 -14.17 11.52
N PRO A 335 6.84 -14.97 12.26
CA PRO A 335 8.29 -14.81 12.32
C PRO A 335 8.93 -14.94 10.92
N LEU A 336 10.01 -14.18 10.72
CA LEU A 336 10.77 -14.13 9.46
C LEU A 336 12.07 -14.98 9.50
N ASP A 337 12.31 -15.72 10.59
CA ASP A 337 13.57 -16.43 10.85
C ASP A 337 13.86 -17.57 9.85
N ASP A 338 12.82 -18.09 9.21
CA ASP A 338 12.86 -19.15 8.20
C ASP A 338 12.89 -18.60 6.75
N ILE A 339 12.90 -17.27 6.56
CA ILE A 339 13.17 -16.68 5.25
C ILE A 339 14.64 -16.91 4.91
N THR A 340 14.90 -17.95 4.12
CA THR A 340 16.23 -18.27 3.64
C THR A 340 16.63 -17.32 2.52
N PRO A 341 17.85 -16.74 2.55
CA PRO A 341 18.40 -16.00 1.41
C PRO A 341 18.46 -16.92 0.19
N HIS A 342 17.71 -16.54 -0.84
CA HIS A 342 17.60 -17.28 -2.09
C HIS A 342 17.20 -16.29 -3.18
N GLU A 343 18.00 -16.25 -4.23
CA GLU A 343 17.80 -15.31 -5.31
C GLU A 343 16.55 -15.67 -6.10
N VAL A 344 15.59 -14.74 -6.15
CA VAL A 344 14.37 -14.86 -6.95
C VAL A 344 14.29 -13.71 -7.94
N TYR A 345 13.52 -13.89 -9.01
CA TYR A 345 13.31 -12.86 -10.01
C TYR A 345 11.86 -12.41 -10.00
N VAL A 346 11.66 -11.10 -10.14
CA VAL A 346 10.33 -10.48 -10.20
C VAL A 346 10.21 -9.73 -11.51
N ALA A 347 9.15 -10.01 -12.25
CA ALA A 347 8.80 -9.30 -13.47
C ALA A 347 7.84 -8.15 -13.14
N TYR A 348 8.13 -6.97 -13.67
CA TYR A 348 7.27 -5.80 -13.67
C TYR A 348 6.80 -5.60 -15.11
N ASP A 349 5.50 -5.65 -15.33
CA ASP A 349 4.89 -5.57 -16.64
C ASP A 349 3.78 -4.51 -16.64
N MET A 350 3.78 -3.65 -17.65
CA MET A 350 2.75 -2.63 -17.82
C MET A 350 1.60 -3.19 -18.65
N LYS A 351 0.42 -3.33 -18.04
CA LYS A 351 -0.78 -3.80 -18.74
C LYS A 351 -1.40 -2.68 -19.59
N GLU A 352 -2.26 -3.07 -20.53
CA GLU A 352 -2.96 -2.15 -21.45
C GLU A 352 -3.80 -1.07 -20.74
N ASN A 353 -4.18 -1.28 -19.48
CA ASN A 353 -4.96 -0.36 -18.65
C ASN A 353 -4.09 0.56 -17.77
N ASP A 354 -2.79 0.69 -18.06
CA ASP A 354 -1.79 1.41 -17.27
C ASP A 354 -1.61 0.88 -15.83
N GLU A 355 -2.08 -0.33 -15.53
CA GLU A 355 -1.78 -1.02 -14.29
C GLU A 355 -0.47 -1.81 -14.40
N ILE A 356 0.27 -1.83 -13.30
CA ILE A 356 1.52 -2.58 -13.21
C ILE A 356 1.20 -3.92 -12.59
N ASP A 357 1.49 -4.98 -13.32
CA ASP A 357 1.50 -6.34 -12.81
C ASP A 357 2.90 -6.69 -12.34
N ILE A 358 3.00 -7.27 -11.15
CA ILE A 358 4.26 -7.60 -10.51
C ILE A 358 4.20 -9.04 -10.07
N THR A 359 4.97 -9.90 -10.73
CA THR A 359 4.90 -11.35 -10.53
C THR A 359 6.28 -11.91 -10.20
N GLN A 360 6.37 -12.70 -9.11
CA GLN A 360 7.56 -13.47 -8.80
C GLN A 360 7.63 -14.69 -9.71
N LEU A 361 8.70 -14.82 -10.47
CA LEU A 361 8.88 -15.91 -11.42
C LEU A 361 9.27 -17.20 -10.70
N PRO A 362 8.67 -18.35 -11.07
CA PRO A 362 9.16 -19.65 -10.63
C PRO A 362 10.64 -19.86 -10.98
N GLU A 363 11.34 -20.75 -10.27
CA GLU A 363 12.79 -20.97 -10.44
C GLU A 363 13.19 -21.28 -11.89
N LEU A 364 12.45 -22.16 -12.57
CA LEU A 364 12.72 -22.52 -13.96
C LEU A 364 12.51 -21.33 -14.91
N ALA A 365 11.43 -20.57 -14.70
CA ALA A 365 11.11 -19.37 -15.48
C ALA A 365 12.17 -18.28 -15.28
N SER A 366 12.60 -18.06 -14.03
CA SER A 366 13.70 -17.18 -13.64
C SER A 366 14.99 -17.53 -14.37
N ARG A 367 15.30 -18.84 -14.48
CA ARG A 367 16.49 -19.26 -15.21
C ARG A 367 16.38 -18.98 -16.70
N LEU A 368 15.25 -19.34 -17.32
CA LEU A 368 15.03 -19.14 -18.75
C LEU A 368 15.06 -17.67 -19.15
N ILE A 369 14.37 -16.82 -18.39
CA ILE A 369 14.28 -15.39 -18.72
C ILE A 369 15.66 -14.71 -18.69
N THR A 370 16.55 -15.13 -17.78
CA THR A 370 17.93 -14.60 -17.72
C THR A 370 18.82 -15.01 -18.89
N LEU A 371 18.42 -16.02 -19.67
CA LEU A 371 19.11 -16.45 -20.88
C LEU A 371 18.57 -15.76 -22.14
N CYS A 372 17.41 -15.09 -22.06
CA CYS A 372 16.75 -14.41 -23.18
C CYS A 372 17.27 -12.98 -23.35
N ASP A 373 18.51 -12.85 -23.83
CA ASP A 373 19.24 -11.58 -23.94
C ASP A 373 19.08 -10.86 -25.30
N GLY A 374 18.28 -11.43 -26.22
CA GLY A 374 18.16 -10.93 -27.59
C GLY A 374 19.41 -11.13 -28.44
N LYS A 375 20.34 -12.00 -28.02
CA LYS A 375 21.55 -12.36 -28.76
C LYS A 375 21.74 -13.86 -28.90
N SER A 376 21.36 -14.62 -27.88
CA SER A 376 21.51 -16.07 -27.80
C SER A 376 20.37 -16.75 -28.55
N SER A 377 20.73 -17.67 -29.45
CA SER A 377 19.77 -18.52 -30.13
C SER A 377 19.13 -19.52 -29.17
N ILE A 378 17.95 -20.04 -29.51
CA ILE A 378 17.30 -21.12 -28.74
C ILE A 378 18.22 -22.32 -28.52
N SER A 379 19.07 -22.64 -29.49
CA SER A 379 20.05 -23.74 -29.34
C SER A 379 21.04 -23.49 -28.22
N GLU A 380 21.56 -22.26 -28.13
CA GLU A 380 22.50 -21.83 -27.08
C GLU A 380 21.80 -21.72 -25.72
N ILE A 381 20.57 -21.18 -25.70
CA ILE A 381 19.73 -21.09 -24.49
C ILE A 381 19.44 -22.48 -23.95
N THR A 382 19.03 -23.42 -24.82
CA THR A 382 18.73 -24.81 -24.44
C THR A 382 19.96 -25.52 -23.86
N GLN A 383 21.14 -25.29 -24.45
CA GLN A 383 22.39 -25.80 -23.91
C GLN A 383 22.69 -25.22 -22.52
N GLY A 384 22.63 -23.89 -22.37
CA GLY A 384 22.89 -23.21 -21.10
C GLY A 384 21.88 -23.56 -20.00
N PHE A 385 20.63 -23.84 -20.37
CA PHE A 385 19.60 -24.34 -19.46
C PHE A 385 19.89 -25.78 -19.04
N SER A 386 20.19 -26.67 -19.98
CA SER A 386 20.50 -28.08 -19.71
C SER A 386 21.74 -28.24 -18.81
N GLU A 387 22.80 -27.46 -19.06
CA GLU A 387 23.99 -27.45 -18.21
C GLU A 387 23.69 -27.04 -16.76
N TYR A 388 22.76 -26.09 -16.58
CA TYR A 388 22.33 -25.67 -15.25
C TYR A 388 21.54 -26.79 -14.55
N MET A 389 20.55 -27.39 -15.24
CA MET A 389 19.73 -28.47 -14.66
C MET A 389 20.57 -29.67 -14.23
N ASN A 390 21.60 -30.00 -15.01
CA ASN A 390 22.54 -31.07 -14.68
C ASN A 390 23.40 -30.73 -13.44
N LYS A 391 23.74 -29.46 -13.23
CA LYS A 391 24.54 -29.00 -12.07
C LYS A 391 23.70 -28.85 -10.81
N SER A 392 22.45 -28.42 -10.93
CA SER A 392 21.56 -28.22 -9.79
C SER A 392 20.99 -29.54 -9.26
N GLY A 393 21.03 -30.62 -10.04
CA GLY A 393 20.45 -31.91 -9.67
C GLY A 393 18.92 -31.88 -9.61
N ALA A 394 18.31 -30.94 -10.33
CA ALA A 394 16.87 -30.77 -10.36
C ALA A 394 16.17 -32.01 -10.93
N ASP A 395 15.16 -32.51 -10.21
CA ASP A 395 14.35 -33.65 -10.66
C ASP A 395 13.35 -33.18 -11.72
N LEU A 396 13.59 -33.59 -12.97
CA LEU A 396 12.76 -33.26 -14.12
C LEU A 396 11.63 -34.27 -14.36
N ASN A 397 11.41 -35.22 -13.44
CA ASN A 397 10.42 -36.29 -13.58
C ASN A 397 10.53 -37.07 -14.92
N GLY A 398 11.74 -37.16 -15.48
CA GLY A 398 12.01 -37.82 -16.76
C GLY A 398 11.70 -36.99 -18.02
N VAL A 399 11.32 -35.72 -17.89
CA VAL A 399 11.13 -34.82 -19.04
C VAL A 399 12.49 -34.27 -19.49
N PRO A 400 12.81 -34.32 -20.79
CA PRO A 400 14.04 -33.73 -21.33
C PRO A 400 14.15 -32.21 -21.08
N ALA A 401 15.35 -31.74 -20.73
CA ALA A 401 15.59 -30.33 -20.40
C ALA A 401 15.36 -29.37 -21.57
N ASP A 402 15.56 -29.83 -22.81
CA ASP A 402 15.24 -29.11 -24.04
C ASP A 402 13.73 -28.90 -24.21
N THR A 403 12.94 -29.92 -23.91
CA THR A 403 11.47 -29.85 -23.95
C THR A 403 10.97 -28.86 -22.90
N ILE A 404 11.50 -28.91 -21.68
CA ILE A 404 11.16 -27.95 -20.62
C ILE A 404 11.57 -26.52 -21.01
N CYS A 405 12.74 -26.36 -21.62
CA CYS A 405 13.21 -25.06 -22.10
C CYS A 405 12.23 -24.47 -23.11
N LEU A 406 11.84 -25.22 -24.14
CA LEU A 406 10.92 -24.74 -25.18
C LEU A 406 9.54 -24.41 -24.62
N VAL A 407 8.94 -25.32 -23.85
CA VAL A 407 7.63 -25.08 -23.21
C VAL A 407 7.68 -23.89 -22.25
N GLY A 408 8.79 -23.73 -21.53
CA GLY A 408 9.00 -22.58 -20.65
C GLY A 408 9.12 -21.26 -21.40
N LEU A 409 9.80 -21.25 -22.56
CA LEU A 409 9.87 -20.06 -23.42
C LEU A 409 8.49 -19.70 -23.98
N ASP A 410 7.72 -20.68 -24.46
CA ASP A 410 6.33 -20.46 -24.90
C ASP A 410 5.48 -19.90 -23.76
N SER A 411 5.58 -20.47 -22.55
CA SER A 411 4.82 -19.99 -21.39
C SER A 411 5.20 -18.57 -20.98
N LEU A 412 6.47 -18.20 -21.07
CA LEU A 412 6.94 -16.83 -20.78
C LEU A 412 6.45 -15.84 -21.85
N HIS A 413 6.36 -16.25 -23.12
CA HIS A 413 5.74 -15.46 -24.17
C HIS A 413 4.24 -15.30 -23.98
N ASP A 414 3.51 -16.37 -23.63
CA ASP A 414 2.07 -16.34 -23.37
C ASP A 414 1.71 -15.44 -22.17
N GLN A 415 2.64 -15.32 -21.20
CA GLN A 415 2.55 -14.36 -20.09
C GLN A 415 2.86 -12.92 -20.51
N GLY A 416 3.26 -12.70 -21.77
CA GLY A 416 3.62 -11.39 -22.31
C GLY A 416 5.00 -10.91 -21.88
N LEU A 417 5.93 -11.79 -21.49
CA LEU A 417 7.26 -11.39 -20.99
C LEU A 417 8.36 -11.41 -22.05
N LEU A 418 8.19 -12.20 -23.11
CA LEU A 418 9.17 -12.39 -24.18
C LEU A 418 8.63 -11.99 -25.55
N VAL A 419 9.55 -11.61 -26.44
CA VAL A 419 9.35 -11.42 -27.89
C VAL A 419 10.58 -11.93 -28.64
N LEU A 420 10.49 -12.14 -29.96
CA LEU A 420 11.64 -12.48 -30.81
C LEU A 420 12.40 -11.24 -31.32
#